data_AF-A0A2E7FNZ8-F1
#
_entry.id   AF-A0A2E7FNZ8-F1
#
_cell.length_a   1.000
_cell.length_b   1.000
_cell.length_c   1.000
_cell.angle_alpha   90.00
_cell.angle_beta   90.00
_cell.angle_gamma   90.00
#
_symmetry.space_group_name_H-M   'P 1'
#
loop_
_entity.id
_entity.type
_entity.pdbx_description
1 polymer ?
#
loop_
_entity_poly.entity_id
_entity_poly.type
_entity_poly.pdbx_seq_one_letter_code
_entity_poly.pdbx_strand_id
1 'polypeptide(L)'
;MRVLKWDAFVSMVIYTGATVAFYLLGAAVLNGKNIGVTNDNLMINLSELYSTSFGVVGLWIFVIGAFTVLYSTIFISTASNSRLATDFFHLLKLVKIDSEADRISWTKVACVALPALYCIFYLSVGKPVTLVTIGAVAQALMLPFLSFAALYFLYYKTHEALRPPITWVVFLWTSAVLMTTVGVFQLVKEIEKLG
;
A
#
# COMPACT_ATOMS: atom_id res chain seq x y z
N MET A 1 -13.52 -18.22 10.81
CA MET A 1 -12.05 -18.09 10.63
C MET A 1 -11.44 -18.94 9.50
N ARG A 2 -11.98 -20.12 9.14
CA ARG A 2 -11.36 -20.98 8.10
C ARG A 2 -11.35 -20.35 6.70
N VAL A 3 -12.44 -19.68 6.29
CA VAL A 3 -12.53 -18.99 4.98
C VAL A 3 -11.55 -17.81 4.92
N LEU A 4 -11.50 -16.97 5.96
CA LEU A 4 -10.56 -15.84 6.05
C LEU A 4 -9.08 -16.27 5.95
N LYS A 5 -8.72 -17.41 6.55
CA LYS A 5 -7.37 -17.95 6.48
C LYS A 5 -7.00 -18.39 5.07
N TRP A 6 -7.91 -19.08 4.38
CA TRP A 6 -7.72 -19.50 3.00
C TRP A 6 -7.65 -18.31 2.05
N ASP A 7 -8.55 -17.34 2.23
CA ASP A 7 -8.55 -16.10 1.46
C ASP A 7 -7.23 -15.33 1.59
N ALA A 8 -6.73 -15.15 2.82
CA ALA A 8 -5.44 -14.51 3.07
C ALA A 8 -4.26 -15.28 2.49
N PHE A 9 -4.26 -16.62 2.61
CA PHE A 9 -3.17 -17.45 2.09
C PHE A 9 -3.13 -17.43 0.56
N VAL A 10 -4.28 -17.63 -0.10
CA VAL A 10 -4.38 -17.59 -1.56
C VAL A 10 -4.01 -16.21 -2.08
N SER A 11 -4.48 -15.15 -1.44
CA SER A 11 -4.11 -13.78 -1.77
C SER A 11 -2.61 -13.55 -1.66
N MET A 12 -1.97 -14.00 -0.57
CA MET A 12 -0.52 -13.89 -0.39
C MET A 12 0.26 -14.57 -1.52
N VAL A 13 -0.13 -15.78 -1.92
CA VAL A 13 0.52 -16.52 -3.02
C VAL A 13 0.36 -15.78 -4.34
N ILE A 14 -0.85 -15.34 -4.67
CA ILE A 14 -1.13 -14.62 -5.92
C ILE A 14 -0.37 -13.30 -5.96
N TYR A 15 -0.41 -12.50 -4.89
CA TYR A 15 0.30 -11.22 -4.84
C TYR A 15 1.81 -11.40 -4.95
N THR A 16 2.38 -12.37 -4.22
CA THR A 16 3.83 -12.65 -4.28
C THR A 16 4.23 -13.11 -5.67
N GLY A 17 3.48 -14.02 -6.28
CA GLY A 17 3.73 -14.49 -7.64
C GLY A 17 3.66 -13.37 -8.67
N ALA A 18 2.65 -12.50 -8.57
CA ALA A 18 2.53 -11.32 -9.42
C ALA A 18 3.74 -10.38 -9.23
N THR A 19 4.12 -10.06 -7.99
CA THR A 19 5.29 -9.21 -7.70
C THR A 19 6.57 -9.78 -8.33
N VAL A 20 6.81 -11.09 -8.22
CA VAL A 20 7.98 -11.74 -8.83
C VAL A 20 7.92 -11.66 -10.36
N ALA A 21 6.77 -11.93 -10.97
CA ALA A 21 6.61 -11.85 -12.43
C ALA A 21 6.87 -10.43 -12.95
N PHE A 22 6.31 -9.41 -12.28
CA PHE A 22 6.54 -8.00 -12.62
C PHE A 22 7.99 -7.57 -12.42
N TYR A 23 8.64 -8.04 -11.35
CA TYR A 23 10.05 -7.78 -11.10
C TYR A 23 10.92 -8.35 -12.21
N LEU A 24 10.68 -9.60 -12.62
CA LEU A 24 11.40 -10.24 -13.72
C LEU A 24 11.16 -9.54 -15.06
N LEU A 25 9.92 -9.13 -15.35
CA LEU A 25 9.60 -8.35 -16.55
C LEU A 25 10.36 -7.02 -16.57
N GLY A 26 10.35 -6.30 -15.44
CA GLY A 26 11.10 -5.06 -15.28
C GLY A 26 12.61 -5.26 -15.44
N ALA A 27 13.17 -6.26 -14.78
CA ALA A 27 14.59 -6.58 -14.85
C ALA A 27 15.01 -6.97 -16.28
N ALA A 28 14.26 -7.83 -16.97
CA ALA A 28 14.61 -8.27 -18.32
C ALA A 28 14.52 -7.14 -19.35
N VAL A 29 13.50 -6.29 -19.27
CA VAL A 29 13.21 -5.30 -20.32
C VAL A 29 13.84 -3.94 -20.02
N LEU A 30 13.83 -3.42 -18.79
CA LEU A 30 14.45 -2.12 -18.48
C LEU A 30 15.97 -2.22 -18.37
N ASN A 31 16.50 -3.27 -17.74
CA ASN A 31 17.96 -3.44 -17.63
C ASN A 31 18.58 -3.63 -19.02
N GLY A 32 17.91 -4.42 -19.89
CA GLY A 32 18.34 -4.62 -21.27
C GLY A 32 18.36 -3.36 -22.14
N LYS A 33 17.59 -2.32 -21.79
CA LYS A 33 17.53 -1.05 -22.53
C LYS A 33 18.38 0.09 -21.92
N ASN A 34 18.99 -0.09 -20.73
CA ASN A 34 19.68 0.98 -19.99
C ASN A 34 18.85 2.27 -19.79
N ILE A 35 17.51 2.17 -19.79
CA ILE A 35 16.63 3.34 -19.63
C ILE A 35 16.37 3.55 -18.14
N GLY A 36 16.81 4.68 -17.61
CA GLY A 36 16.44 5.14 -16.27
C GLY A 36 14.96 5.53 -16.22
N VAL A 37 14.26 5.16 -15.14
CA VAL A 37 12.88 5.60 -14.91
C VAL A 37 12.89 7.07 -14.48
N THR A 38 12.73 7.98 -15.45
CA THR A 38 12.64 9.43 -15.21
C THR A 38 11.21 9.85 -14.92
N ASN A 39 11.04 10.89 -14.08
CA ASN A 39 9.74 11.43 -13.66
C ASN A 39 8.77 11.74 -14.82
N ASP A 40 9.28 12.25 -15.93
CA ASP A 40 8.45 12.74 -17.03
C ASP A 40 7.93 11.61 -17.94
N ASN A 41 8.61 10.46 -17.96
CA ASN A 41 8.33 9.36 -18.89
C ASN A 41 7.89 8.07 -18.20
N LEU A 42 7.50 8.10 -16.92
CA LEU A 42 7.14 6.89 -16.17
C LEU A 42 6.04 6.08 -16.88
N MET A 43 4.98 6.72 -17.38
CA MET A 43 3.89 6.03 -18.05
C MET A 43 4.32 5.44 -19.41
N ILE A 44 5.19 6.15 -20.14
CA ILE A 44 5.75 5.70 -21.43
C ILE A 44 6.64 4.48 -21.19
N ASN A 45 7.59 4.57 -20.26
CA ASN A 45 8.49 3.49 -19.89
C ASN A 45 7.73 2.23 -19.40
N LEU A 46 6.66 2.40 -18.62
CA LEU A 46 5.83 1.28 -18.17
C LEU A 46 5.00 0.67 -19.31
N SER A 47 4.48 1.47 -20.24
CA SER A 47 3.78 0.94 -21.41
C SER A 47 4.71 0.21 -22.39
N GLU A 48 5.98 0.65 -22.47
CA GLU A 48 7.01 -0.02 -23.27
C GLU A 48 7.33 -1.44 -22.78
N LEU A 49 7.23 -1.71 -21.48
CA LEU A 49 7.37 -3.07 -20.92
C LEU A 49 6.42 -4.05 -21.58
N TYR A 50 5.18 -3.61 -21.74
CA TYR A 50 4.10 -4.41 -22.28
C TYR A 50 4.10 -4.44 -23.80
N SER A 51 4.40 -3.31 -24.44
CA SER A 51 4.44 -3.25 -25.91
C SER A 51 5.64 -4.02 -26.48
N THR A 52 6.79 -4.00 -25.82
CA THR A 52 7.98 -4.77 -26.25
C THR A 52 7.73 -6.28 -26.12
N SER A 53 7.00 -6.71 -25.08
CA SER A 53 6.77 -8.13 -24.79
C SER A 53 5.57 -8.73 -25.53
N PHE A 54 4.50 -7.95 -25.72
CA PHE A 54 3.21 -8.43 -26.23
C PHE A 54 2.68 -7.63 -27.44
N GLY A 55 3.47 -6.69 -27.98
CA GLY A 55 3.09 -5.86 -29.12
C GLY A 55 1.96 -4.88 -28.82
N VAL A 56 1.22 -4.50 -29.87
CA VAL A 56 0.14 -3.49 -29.80
C VAL A 56 -1.00 -3.91 -28.85
N VAL A 57 -1.31 -5.20 -28.80
CA VAL A 57 -2.35 -5.74 -27.89
C VAL A 57 -1.93 -5.56 -26.42
N GLY A 58 -0.65 -5.73 -26.13
CA GLY A 58 -0.08 -5.50 -24.79
C GLY A 58 -0.29 -4.08 -24.28
N LEU A 59 -0.18 -3.08 -25.17
CA LEU A 59 -0.40 -1.68 -24.81
C LEU A 59 -1.85 -1.42 -24.39
N TRP A 60 -2.84 -1.96 -25.12
CA TRP A 60 -4.25 -1.82 -24.75
C TRP A 60 -4.60 -2.53 -23.45
N ILE A 61 -4.05 -3.74 -23.23
CA ILE A 61 -4.20 -4.46 -21.97
C ILE A 61 -3.60 -3.65 -20.82
N PHE A 62 -2.42 -3.05 -21.01
CA PHE A 62 -1.78 -2.20 -20.02
C PHE A 62 -2.63 -0.97 -19.69
N VAL A 63 -3.12 -0.23 -20.68
CA VAL A 63 -3.90 1.00 -20.45
C VAL A 63 -5.20 0.69 -19.69
N ILE A 64 -5.94 -0.33 -20.12
CA ILE A 64 -7.20 -0.73 -19.46
C ILE A 64 -6.90 -1.25 -18.04
N GLY A 65 -5.90 -2.13 -17.90
CA GLY A 65 -5.52 -2.70 -16.62
C GLY A 65 -5.02 -1.64 -15.63
N ALA A 66 -4.16 -0.74 -16.08
CA ALA A 66 -3.65 0.37 -15.27
C ALA A 66 -4.81 1.26 -14.81
N PHE A 67 -5.75 1.60 -15.69
CA PHE A 67 -6.94 2.38 -15.31
C PHE A 67 -7.77 1.65 -14.25
N THR A 68 -8.09 0.37 -14.44
CA THR A 68 -8.89 -0.42 -13.49
C THR A 68 -8.21 -0.55 -12.12
N VAL A 69 -6.90 -0.83 -12.09
CA VAL A 69 -6.14 -0.99 -10.83
C VAL A 69 -5.97 0.35 -10.11
N LEU A 70 -5.66 1.42 -10.83
CA LEU A 70 -5.53 2.76 -10.23
C LEU A 70 -6.87 3.25 -9.68
N TYR A 71 -7.95 3.09 -10.44
CA TYR A 71 -9.29 3.46 -10.00
C TYR A 71 -9.71 2.72 -8.73
N SER A 72 -9.59 1.39 -8.71
CA SER A 72 -9.96 0.58 -7.54
C SER A 72 -9.12 0.94 -6.31
N THR A 73 -7.82 1.21 -6.49
CA THR A 73 -6.92 1.62 -5.40
C THR A 73 -7.33 2.98 -4.83
N ILE A 74 -7.55 4.00 -5.67
CA ILE A 74 -7.98 5.33 -5.20
C ILE A 74 -9.33 5.22 -4.49
N PHE A 75 -10.27 4.47 -5.03
CA PHE A 75 -11.60 4.30 -4.46
C PHE A 75 -11.55 3.65 -3.07
N ILE A 76 -10.87 2.49 -2.94
CA ILE A 76 -10.76 1.75 -1.67
C ILE A 76 -9.92 2.53 -0.66
N SER A 77 -8.81 3.12 -1.08
CA SER A 77 -7.91 3.90 -0.22
C SER A 77 -8.61 5.13 0.33
N THR A 78 -9.38 5.85 -0.50
CA THR A 78 -10.16 7.01 -0.05
C THR A 78 -11.20 6.58 0.99
N ALA A 79 -11.95 5.52 0.72
CA ALA A 79 -12.97 5.03 1.66
C ALA A 79 -12.37 4.60 3.01
N SER A 80 -11.23 3.90 2.99
CA SER A 80 -10.53 3.47 4.20
C SER A 80 -9.94 4.65 4.98
N ASN A 81 -9.15 5.50 4.31
CA ASN A 81 -8.48 6.63 4.94
C ASN A 81 -9.46 7.69 5.45
N SER A 82 -10.62 7.84 4.82
CA SER A 82 -11.65 8.77 5.32
C SER A 82 -12.18 8.36 6.69
N ARG A 83 -12.41 7.06 6.90
CA ARG A 83 -12.85 6.52 8.20
C ARG A 83 -11.75 6.66 9.24
N LEU A 84 -10.51 6.30 8.87
CA LEU A 84 -9.35 6.45 9.77
C LEU A 84 -9.11 7.92 10.15
N ALA A 85 -9.25 8.84 9.20
CA ALA A 85 -9.12 10.27 9.44
C ALA A 85 -10.22 10.77 10.39
N THR A 86 -11.49 10.39 10.17
CA THR A 86 -12.58 10.73 11.08
C THR A 86 -12.34 10.20 12.49
N ASP A 87 -11.88 8.95 12.63
CA ASP A 87 -11.56 8.37 13.94
C ASP A 87 -10.36 9.08 14.60
N PHE A 88 -9.35 9.45 13.81
CA PHE A 88 -8.18 10.21 14.29
C PHE A 88 -8.57 11.61 14.78
N PHE A 89 -9.37 12.35 14.02
CA PHE A 89 -9.85 13.67 14.42
C PHE A 89 -10.75 13.61 15.66
N HIS A 90 -11.51 12.53 15.81
CA HIS A 90 -12.28 12.29 17.03
C HIS A 90 -11.39 12.00 18.25
N LEU A 91 -10.37 11.16 18.10
CA LEU A 91 -9.40 10.86 19.16
C LEU A 91 -8.63 12.11 19.60
N LEU A 92 -8.30 13.01 18.68
CA LEU A 92 -7.68 14.30 18.98
C LEU A 92 -8.64 15.33 19.61
N LYS A 93 -9.92 14.97 19.81
CA LYS A 93 -11.00 15.86 20.27
C LYS A 93 -11.21 17.09 19.38
N LEU A 94 -10.72 17.06 18.14
CA LEU A 94 -10.94 18.11 17.15
C LEU A 94 -12.34 18.04 16.54
N VAL A 95 -12.94 16.85 16.55
CA VAL A 95 -14.29 16.59 16.08
C VAL A 95 -15.09 15.85 17.15
N LYS A 96 -16.22 16.42 17.53
CA LYS A 96 -17.16 15.78 18.45
C LYS A 96 -18.08 14.88 17.64
N ILE A 97 -18.00 13.58 17.87
CA ILE A 97 -18.89 12.59 17.27
C ILE A 97 -19.84 12.14 18.37
N ASP A 98 -21.01 12.77 18.44
CA ASP A 98 -22.03 12.43 19.43
C ASP A 98 -23.09 11.45 18.86
N SER A 99 -23.21 11.35 17.52
CA SER A 99 -24.14 10.45 16.83
C SER A 99 -23.49 9.72 15.63
N GLU A 100 -24.05 8.56 15.26
CA GLU A 100 -23.66 7.82 14.06
C GLU A 100 -23.87 8.66 12.77
N ALA A 101 -24.87 9.53 12.76
CA ALA A 101 -25.11 10.48 11.68
C ALA A 101 -23.97 11.48 11.51
N ASP A 102 -23.38 11.96 12.61
CA ASP A 102 -22.24 12.88 12.58
C ASP A 102 -21.00 12.17 12.05
N ARG A 103 -20.77 10.92 12.45
CA ARG A 103 -19.66 10.10 11.94
C ARG A 103 -19.74 9.95 10.42
N ILE A 104 -20.93 9.68 9.88
CA ILE A 104 -21.14 9.57 8.44
C ILE A 104 -20.89 10.91 7.74
N SER A 105 -21.36 12.03 8.31
CA SER A 105 -21.15 13.36 7.75
C SER A 105 -19.66 13.71 7.67
N TRP A 106 -18.91 13.52 8.76
CA TRP A 106 -17.47 13.75 8.80
C TRP A 106 -16.69 12.82 7.89
N THR A 107 -17.11 11.55 7.76
CA THR A 107 -16.51 10.61 6.82
C THR A 107 -16.74 11.06 5.37
N LYS A 108 -17.92 11.61 5.03
CA LYS A 108 -18.19 12.16 3.69
C LYS A 108 -17.31 13.37 3.38
N VAL A 109 -17.14 14.28 4.34
CA VAL A 109 -16.24 15.43 4.20
C VAL A 109 -14.80 14.94 3.99
N ALA A 110 -14.32 14.00 4.80
CA ALA A 110 -12.99 13.41 4.64
C ALA A 110 -12.82 12.71 3.28
N CYS A 111 -13.87 12.06 2.77
CA CYS A 111 -13.89 11.40 1.47
C CYS A 111 -13.73 12.35 0.28
N VAL A 112 -14.08 13.62 0.43
CA VAL A 112 -13.86 14.65 -0.60
C VAL A 112 -12.55 15.41 -0.35
N ALA A 113 -12.27 15.72 0.92
CA ALA A 113 -11.10 16.48 1.32
C ALA A 113 -9.79 15.72 1.04
N LEU A 114 -9.73 14.41 1.31
CA LEU A 114 -8.52 13.61 1.11
C LEU A 114 -8.11 13.52 -0.37
N PRO A 115 -9.01 13.16 -1.33
CA PRO A 115 -8.66 13.19 -2.74
C PRO A 115 -8.29 14.59 -3.25
N ALA A 116 -9.01 15.63 -2.81
CA ALA A 116 -8.67 17.00 -3.17
C ALA A 116 -7.25 17.37 -2.69
N LEU A 117 -6.89 16.98 -1.48
CA LEU A 117 -5.56 17.16 -0.93
C LEU A 117 -4.50 16.43 -1.75
N TYR A 118 -4.75 15.16 -2.13
CA TYR A 118 -3.83 14.40 -2.99
C TYR A 118 -3.65 15.05 -4.36
N CYS A 119 -4.72 15.56 -4.98
CA CYS A 119 -4.64 16.30 -6.23
C CYS A 119 -3.80 17.57 -6.10
N ILE A 120 -3.99 18.35 -5.03
CA ILE A 120 -3.21 19.57 -4.77
C ILE A 120 -1.71 19.23 -4.59
N PHE A 121 -1.39 18.20 -3.81
CA PHE A 121 -0.01 17.74 -3.63
C PHE A 121 0.62 17.28 -4.94
N TYR A 122 -0.11 16.51 -5.75
CA TYR A 122 0.36 16.06 -7.05
C TYR A 122 0.69 17.24 -7.97
N LEU A 123 -0.22 18.21 -8.09
CA LEU A 123 -0.04 19.40 -8.92
C LEU A 123 1.12 20.30 -8.44
N SER A 124 1.38 20.34 -7.13
CA SER A 124 2.41 21.21 -6.55
C SER A 124 3.82 20.64 -6.66
N VAL A 125 3.99 19.32 -6.56
CA VAL A 125 5.32 18.68 -6.54
C VAL A 125 5.81 18.30 -7.95
N GLY A 126 4.92 17.87 -8.85
CA GLY A 126 5.24 17.59 -10.25
C GLY A 126 6.24 16.44 -10.52
N LYS A 127 6.61 15.65 -9.50
CA LYS A 127 7.61 14.55 -9.60
C LYS A 127 7.03 13.21 -9.17
N PRO A 128 6.32 12.48 -10.06
CA PRO A 128 5.58 11.26 -9.70
C PRO A 128 6.45 10.14 -9.14
N VAL A 129 7.66 9.93 -9.67
CA VAL A 129 8.58 8.89 -9.17
C VAL A 129 9.00 9.20 -7.73
N THR A 130 9.32 10.47 -7.46
CA THR A 130 9.70 10.91 -6.12
C THR A 130 8.54 10.76 -5.12
N LEU A 131 7.32 11.16 -5.50
CA LEU A 131 6.11 10.99 -4.69
C LEU A 131 5.85 9.51 -4.35
N VAL A 132 5.93 8.62 -5.33
CA VAL A 132 5.76 7.17 -5.13
C VAL A 132 6.85 6.61 -4.20
N THR A 133 8.10 7.07 -4.37
CA THR A 133 9.22 6.62 -3.53
C THR A 133 9.05 7.07 -2.08
N ILE A 134 8.68 8.34 -1.84
CA ILE A 134 8.39 8.84 -0.49
C ILE A 134 7.25 8.05 0.15
N GLY A 135 6.17 7.79 -0.60
CA GLY A 135 5.06 6.96 -0.13
C GLY A 135 5.49 5.54 0.24
N ALA A 136 6.34 4.92 -0.59
CA ALA A 136 6.88 3.59 -0.31
C ALA A 136 7.76 3.56 0.95
N VAL A 137 8.60 4.57 1.15
CA VAL A 137 9.42 4.70 2.37
C VAL A 137 8.54 4.92 3.60
N ALA A 138 7.56 5.82 3.54
CA ALA A 138 6.62 6.06 4.63
C ALA A 138 5.82 4.79 4.97
N GLN A 139 5.36 4.06 3.97
CA GLN A 139 4.65 2.79 4.15
C GLN A 139 5.55 1.72 4.77
N ALA A 140 6.82 1.63 4.35
CA ALA A 140 7.79 0.70 4.92
C ALA A 140 8.08 1.01 6.40
N LEU A 141 8.18 2.29 6.76
CA LEU A 141 8.36 2.74 8.15
C LEU A 141 7.14 2.44 9.03
N MET A 142 5.93 2.31 8.46
CA MET A 142 4.76 1.85 9.20
C MET A 142 4.72 0.34 9.48
N LEU A 143 5.47 -0.48 8.73
CA LEU A 143 5.43 -1.95 8.85
C LEU A 143 5.83 -2.45 10.26
N PRO A 144 6.89 -1.96 10.91
CA PRO A 144 7.24 -2.36 12.27
C PRO A 144 6.11 -2.06 13.26
N PHE A 145 5.51 -0.87 13.18
CA PHE A 145 4.40 -0.48 14.04
C PHE A 145 3.19 -1.42 13.87
N LEU A 146 2.83 -1.72 12.62
CA LEU A 146 1.74 -2.63 12.32
C LEU A 146 2.01 -4.05 12.81
N SER A 147 3.26 -4.54 12.66
CA SER A 147 3.65 -5.87 13.12
C SER A 147 3.59 -6.00 14.65
N PHE A 148 4.04 -4.99 15.38
CA PHE A 148 3.94 -4.95 16.83
C PHE A 148 2.48 -4.90 17.29
N ALA A 149 1.67 -4.05 16.66
CA ALA A 149 0.24 -3.97 16.95
C ALA A 149 -0.46 -5.32 16.71
N ALA A 150 -0.14 -6.02 15.62
CA ALA A 150 -0.71 -7.34 15.32
C ALA A 150 -0.37 -8.38 16.40
N LEU A 151 0.89 -8.43 16.86
CA LEU A 151 1.29 -9.31 17.96
C LEU A 151 0.61 -8.92 19.27
N TYR A 152 0.55 -7.62 19.58
CA TYR A 152 -0.14 -7.11 20.78
C TYR A 152 -1.63 -7.51 20.79
N PHE A 153 -2.34 -7.33 19.67
CA PHE A 153 -3.75 -7.71 19.57
C PHE A 153 -3.94 -9.23 19.69
N LEU A 154 -3.04 -10.04 19.12
CA LEU A 154 -3.10 -11.50 19.25
C LEU A 154 -3.02 -11.95 20.71
N TYR A 155 -2.08 -11.40 21.48
CA TYR A 155 -1.83 -11.87 22.85
C TYR A 155 -2.77 -11.24 23.89
N TYR A 156 -3.05 -9.94 23.78
CA TYR A 156 -3.71 -9.18 24.86
C TYR A 156 -5.19 -8.87 24.62
N LYS A 157 -5.67 -8.89 23.38
CA LYS A 157 -7.05 -8.48 23.05
C LYS A 157 -7.89 -9.57 22.38
N THR A 158 -7.26 -10.59 21.81
CA THR A 158 -7.97 -11.68 21.14
C THR A 158 -8.58 -12.62 22.17
N HIS A 159 -9.91 -12.76 22.14
CA HIS A 159 -10.64 -13.70 22.97
C HIS A 159 -10.19 -15.14 22.71
N GLU A 160 -10.13 -15.97 23.74
CA GLU A 160 -9.49 -17.29 23.70
C GLU A 160 -10.10 -18.23 22.64
N ALA A 161 -11.40 -18.12 22.38
CA ALA A 161 -12.11 -18.86 21.34
C ALA A 161 -11.73 -18.49 19.89
N LEU A 162 -11.08 -17.34 19.68
CA LEU A 162 -10.64 -16.87 18.36
C LEU A 162 -9.13 -17.05 18.15
N ARG A 163 -8.42 -17.61 19.14
CA ARG A 163 -6.97 -17.82 19.02
C ARG A 163 -6.66 -18.78 17.87
N PRO A 164 -5.82 -18.37 16.92
CA PRO A 164 -5.42 -19.24 15.82
C PRO A 164 -4.52 -20.37 16.35
N PRO A 165 -4.45 -21.51 15.63
CA PRO A 165 -3.57 -22.61 16.01
C PRO A 165 -2.10 -22.17 15.89
N ILE A 166 -1.22 -22.88 16.60
CA ILE A 166 0.20 -22.51 16.76
C ILE A 166 0.92 -22.24 15.44
N THR A 167 0.57 -22.95 14.36
CA THR A 167 1.16 -22.76 13.02
C THR A 167 0.97 -21.33 12.50
N TRP A 168 -0.21 -20.76 12.68
CA TRP A 168 -0.52 -19.39 12.27
C TRP A 168 0.14 -18.35 13.19
N VAL A 169 0.36 -18.70 14.46
CA VAL A 169 1.12 -17.87 15.39
C VAL A 169 2.59 -17.82 14.98
N VAL A 170 3.19 -18.95 14.61
CA VAL A 170 4.56 -18.99 14.07
C VAL A 170 4.67 -18.16 12.79
N PHE A 171 3.75 -18.33 11.83
CA PHE A 171 3.74 -17.49 10.62
C PHE A 171 3.60 -16.00 10.92
N LEU A 172 2.78 -15.62 11.89
CA LEU A 172 2.65 -14.23 12.31
C LEU A 172 3.96 -13.69 12.89
N TRP A 173 4.62 -14.46 13.75
CA TRP A 173 5.93 -14.09 14.29
C TRP A 173 6.98 -13.95 13.21
N THR A 174 7.07 -14.90 12.28
CA THR A 174 7.99 -14.82 11.16
C THR A 174 7.73 -13.57 10.32
N SER A 175 6.46 -13.29 9.99
CA SER A 175 6.08 -12.07 9.27
C SER A 175 6.46 -10.81 10.05
N ALA A 176 6.21 -10.78 11.35
CA ALA A 176 6.50 -9.63 12.20
C ALA A 176 8.01 -9.34 12.28
N VAL A 177 8.84 -10.37 12.40
CA VAL A 177 10.30 -10.24 12.36
C VAL A 177 10.73 -9.68 11.01
N LEU A 178 10.27 -10.26 9.89
CA LEU A 178 10.62 -9.80 8.55
C LEU A 178 10.19 -8.34 8.30
N MET A 179 8.97 -7.97 8.67
CA MET A 179 8.44 -6.62 8.55
C MET A 179 9.23 -5.61 9.39
N THR A 180 9.61 -6.02 10.61
CA THR A 180 10.45 -5.19 11.50
C THR A 180 11.84 -5.00 10.92
N THR A 181 12.48 -6.07 10.43
CA THR A 181 13.82 -5.99 9.81
C THR A 181 13.82 -5.08 8.60
N VAL A 182 12.83 -5.19 7.71
CA VAL A 182 12.71 -4.32 6.53
C VAL A 182 12.50 -2.85 6.94
N GLY A 183 11.64 -2.58 7.92
CA GLY A 183 11.42 -1.22 8.40
C GLY A 183 12.64 -0.60 9.07
N VAL A 184 13.37 -1.37 9.90
CA VAL A 184 14.63 -0.94 10.52
C VAL A 184 15.70 -0.67 9.46
N PHE A 185 15.85 -1.57 8.48
CA PHE A 185 16.79 -1.38 7.37
C PHE A 185 16.50 -0.08 6.60
N GLN A 186 15.22 0.19 6.31
CA GLN A 186 14.82 1.40 5.61
C GLN A 186 15.07 2.66 6.46
N LEU A 187 14.84 2.59 7.77
CA LEU A 187 15.09 3.68 8.70
C LEU A 187 16.59 4.01 8.78
N VAL A 188 17.46 3.00 8.90
CA VAL A 188 18.92 3.17 8.91
C VAL A 188 19.40 3.82 7.61
N LYS A 189 18.93 3.31 6.46
CA LYS A 189 19.27 3.85 5.14
C LYS A 189 18.88 5.32 4.97
N GLU A 190 17.76 5.73 5.55
CA GLU A 190 17.33 7.12 5.46
C GLU A 190 18.12 8.03 6.41
N ILE A 191 18.53 7.53 7.58
CA ILE A 191 19.45 8.24 8.49
C ILE A 191 20.82 8.45 7.83
N GLU A 192 21.37 7.44 7.16
CA GLU A 192 22.65 7.54 6.44
C GLU A 192 22.65 8.56 5.31
N LYS A 193 21.50 8.86 4.71
CA LYS A 193 21.39 9.93 3.69
C LYS A 193 21.39 11.34 4.28
N LEU A 194 21.09 11.47 5.58
CA LEU A 194 20.95 12.76 6.28
C LEU A 194 22.24 13.18 7.01
N GLY A 195 23.23 12.30 7.14
CA GLY A 195 24.56 12.57 7.71
C GLY A 195 25.64 12.63 6.64
#